data_AF-A0A4Y9YPN7-F1
#
_entry.id   AF-A0A4Y9YPN7-F1
#
_cell.length_a   1.000
_cell.length_b   1.000
_cell.length_c   1.000
_cell.angle_alpha   90.00
_cell.angle_beta   90.00
_cell.angle_gamma   90.00
#
_symmetry.space_group_name_H-M   'P 1'
#
loop_
_entity.id
_entity.type
_entity.pdbx_description
1 polymer ?
#
loop_
_entity_poly.entity_id
_entity_poly.type
_entity_poly.pdbx_seq_one_letter_code
_entity_poly.pdbx_strand_id
1 'polypeptide(L)'
;MNVYNYQKDQLVLKIVLPEKLSAIALWDLSSKTLLTTFHFPQPIACLVWDATERLFFAGSADGSIHQVNLFRQREDKFGRAAMEAVGGGGVNDMIRINDEDPQAAKKRLISVGQPVTTMSISLTSSLLLVGTATGHIHTYDIASHQLLRTLSTHKGMVITHLMTLLRPPDLVGHVSLTLAAGTETKEVPVRPIAPFQRMRDAKARDLHEAKRPPAGAAAQARVLELEAEVARLREQLGKAKGMNDTMWETVVKQIVHEKKDKVAANGQAEEDPEEAVRRKKRGRT
;
A
#
# COMPACT_ATOMS: atom_id res chain seq x y z
N MET A 1 3.76 -19.19 -4.79
CA MET A 1 2.58 -18.31 -4.86
C MET A 1 2.31 -17.83 -3.44
N ASN A 2 2.95 -16.73 -3.03
CA ASN A 2 2.85 -16.25 -1.65
C ASN A 2 1.55 -15.43 -1.53
N VAL A 3 0.56 -16.03 -0.88
CA VAL A 3 -0.71 -15.39 -0.57
C VAL A 3 -0.45 -14.40 0.56
N TYR A 4 -0.37 -13.12 0.22
CA TYR A 4 -0.45 -12.04 1.19
C TYR A 4 -1.88 -12.01 1.72
N ASN A 5 -2.09 -12.61 2.89
CA ASN A 5 -3.35 -12.53 3.59
C ASN A 5 -3.50 -11.09 4.09
N TYR A 6 -4.33 -10.32 3.39
CA TYR A 6 -4.72 -8.98 3.76
C TYR A 6 -5.57 -9.11 5.04
N GLN A 7 -4.91 -8.99 6.19
CA GLN A 7 -5.56 -9.09 7.49
C GLN A 7 -6.46 -7.86 7.65
N LYS A 8 -7.76 -8.09 7.39
CA LYS A 8 -8.87 -7.14 7.47
C LYS A 8 -8.78 -6.22 8.69
N ASP A 9 -8.88 -4.92 8.44
CA ASP A 9 -9.51 -3.90 9.30
C ASP A 9 -9.54 -4.22 10.80
N GLN A 10 -8.36 -4.31 11.42
CA GLN A 10 -8.24 -4.06 12.85
C GLN A 10 -7.64 -2.67 12.98
N LEU A 11 -8.50 -1.69 13.28
CA LEU A 11 -8.03 -0.43 13.86
C LEU A 11 -7.33 -0.81 15.17
N VAL A 12 -6.02 -1.04 15.14
CA VAL A 12 -5.26 -1.28 16.35
C VAL A 12 -5.11 0.06 17.03
N LEU A 13 -6.09 0.36 17.87
CA LEU A 13 -6.22 1.64 18.56
C LEU A 13 -5.21 1.63 19.72
N LYS A 14 -3.93 1.71 19.39
CA LYS A 14 -2.81 1.58 20.32
C LYS A 14 -2.78 2.79 21.25
N ILE A 15 -3.07 2.58 22.53
CA ILE A 15 -2.93 3.63 23.54
C ILE A 15 -1.50 3.57 24.08
N VAL A 16 -0.78 4.67 23.92
CA VAL A 16 0.46 4.93 24.66
C VAL A 16 0.08 5.61 25.96
N LEU A 17 0.14 4.86 27.07
CA LEU A 17 0.04 5.46 28.40
C LEU A 17 1.46 5.79 28.88
N PRO A 18 1.76 7.04 29.25
CA PRO A 18 2.98 7.35 29.99
C PRO A 18 2.83 6.78 31.39
N GLU A 19 3.34 5.57 31.61
CA GLU A 19 3.32 4.92 32.93
C GLU A 19 4.31 5.60 33.90
N LYS A 20 5.43 6.06 33.33
CA LYS A 20 6.43 6.97 33.91
C LYS A 20 6.78 7.99 32.84
N LEU A 21 7.27 9.18 33.20
CA LEU A 21 7.63 10.24 32.23
C LEU A 21 8.48 9.74 31.04
N SER A 22 9.27 8.68 31.23
CA SER A 22 10.17 8.08 30.25
C SER A 22 9.74 6.71 29.70
N ALA A 23 8.52 6.23 29.95
CA ALA A 23 8.07 4.90 29.50
C ALA A 23 6.78 4.97 28.67
N ILE A 24 6.74 4.22 27.57
CA ILE A 24 5.62 4.13 26.64
C ILE A 24 5.17 2.66 26.53
N ALA A 25 3.96 2.37 26.97
CA ALA A 25 3.37 1.04 26.82
C ALA A 25 2.57 0.93 25.51
N LEU A 26 2.71 -0.20 24.81
CA LEU A 26 1.96 -0.54 23.60
C LEU A 26 0.89 -1.58 23.94
N TRP A 27 -0.37 -1.21 23.76
CA TRP A 27 -1.51 -2.08 24.04
C TRP A 27 -2.26 -2.46 22.76
N ASP A 28 -2.67 -3.72 22.69
CA ASP A 28 -3.70 -4.15 21.75
C ASP A 28 -5.07 -4.07 22.42
N LEU A 29 -5.98 -3.24 21.88
CA LEU A 29 -7.32 -3.10 22.44
C LEU A 29 -8.25 -4.25 22.10
N SER A 30 -8.02 -4.96 21.00
CA SER A 30 -8.88 -6.08 20.63
C SER A 30 -8.74 -7.22 21.64
N SER A 31 -7.49 -7.54 22.01
CA SER A 31 -7.17 -8.56 23.01
C SER A 31 -7.07 -8.01 24.43
N LYS A 32 -7.01 -6.68 24.61
CA LYS A 32 -6.75 -6.00 25.89
C LYS A 32 -5.44 -6.45 26.53
N THR A 33 -4.45 -6.78 25.72
CA THR A 33 -3.14 -7.24 26.18
C THR A 33 -2.10 -6.15 26.01
N LEU A 34 -1.18 -6.08 26.98
CA LEU A 34 0.05 -5.32 26.83
C LEU A 34 0.95 -6.09 25.88
N LEU A 35 1.30 -5.48 24.75
CA LEU A 35 2.19 -6.08 23.77
C LEU A 35 3.65 -5.90 24.21
N THR A 36 4.04 -4.67 24.54
CA THR A 36 5.44 -4.29 24.79
C THR A 36 5.52 -2.95 25.52
N THR A 37 6.56 -2.73 26.32
CA THR A 37 6.85 -1.42 26.92
C THR A 37 8.19 -0.89 26.43
N PHE A 38 8.24 0.35 25.96
CA PHE A 38 9.44 1.05 25.54
C PHE A 38 9.90 2.01 26.63
N HIS A 39 11.15 1.88 27.06
CA HIS A 39 11.78 2.77 28.04
C HIS A 39 12.79 3.68 27.34
N PHE A 40 12.66 4.98 27.58
CA PHE A 40 13.51 6.03 27.03
C PHE A 40 14.47 6.57 28.09
N PRO A 41 15.64 7.09 27.69
CA PRO A 41 16.57 7.72 28.63
C PRO A 41 16.04 9.06 29.18
N GLN A 42 15.14 9.71 28.44
CA GLN A 42 14.60 11.04 28.75
C GLN A 42 13.06 11.02 28.75
N PRO A 43 12.42 11.98 29.45
CA PRO A 43 10.97 12.16 29.42
C PRO A 43 10.46 12.41 28.00
N ILE A 44 9.44 11.67 27.57
CA ILE A 44 8.82 11.89 26.26
C ILE A 44 7.69 12.91 26.39
N ALA A 45 7.74 13.94 25.57
CA ALA A 45 6.74 15.02 25.55
C ALA A 45 5.71 14.83 24.43
N CYS A 46 6.12 14.30 23.29
CA CYS A 46 5.23 14.10 22.14
C CYS A 46 5.58 12.80 21.39
N LEU A 47 4.59 12.21 20.74
CA LEU A 47 4.77 11.00 19.94
C LEU A 47 4.06 11.15 18.59
N VAL A 48 4.57 10.47 17.57
CA VAL A 48 3.88 10.36 16.28
C VAL A 48 4.14 8.99 15.68
N TRP A 49 3.12 8.42 15.06
CA TRP A 49 3.12 7.05 14.56
C TRP A 49 3.01 7.04 13.04
N ASP A 50 3.70 6.09 12.41
CA ASP A 50 3.57 5.86 10.97
C ASP A 50 2.29 5.07 10.65
N ALA A 51 1.50 5.52 9.67
CA ALA A 51 0.27 4.83 9.26
C ALA A 51 0.50 3.37 8.84
N THR A 52 1.72 3.00 8.43
CA THR A 52 2.07 1.60 8.10
C THR A 52 2.52 0.77 9.30
N GLU A 53 2.53 1.35 10.50
CA GLU A 53 2.92 0.75 11.77
C GLU A 53 4.32 0.13 11.80
N ARG A 54 5.23 0.64 10.98
CA ARG A 54 6.62 0.15 10.92
C ARG A 54 7.51 0.79 11.97
N LEU A 55 7.22 2.04 12.29
CA LEU A 55 8.01 2.85 13.20
C LEU A 55 7.14 3.92 13.86
N PHE A 56 7.64 4.46 14.95
CA PHE A 56 7.11 5.66 15.56
C PHE A 56 8.27 6.54 16.03
N PHE A 57 7.99 7.83 16.20
CA PHE A 57 8.94 8.79 16.75
C PHE A 57 8.47 9.24 18.13
N ALA A 58 9.42 9.30 19.06
CA ALA A 58 9.21 9.81 20.41
C ALA A 58 10.10 11.04 20.62
N GLY A 59 9.46 12.20 20.76
CA GLY A 59 10.12 13.48 20.97
C GLY A 59 10.22 13.79 22.45
N SER A 60 11.43 14.01 22.93
CA SER A 60 11.71 14.47 24.29
C SER A 60 11.74 16.00 24.35
N ALA A 61 11.47 16.55 25.54
CA ALA A 61 11.43 17.99 25.79
C ALA A 61 12.80 18.68 25.62
N ASP A 62 13.89 17.93 25.66
CA ASP A 62 15.27 18.39 25.41
C ASP A 62 15.57 18.66 23.93
N GLY A 63 14.67 18.27 23.02
CA GLY A 63 14.88 18.37 21.57
C GLY A 63 15.48 17.13 20.93
N SER A 64 15.57 16.03 21.67
CA SER A 64 15.97 14.71 21.17
C SER A 64 14.75 13.94 20.67
N ILE A 65 14.77 13.51 19.40
CA ILE A 65 13.72 12.67 18.83
C ILE A 65 14.30 11.28 18.58
N HIS A 66 13.70 10.28 19.21
CA HIS A 66 14.09 8.88 19.08
C HIS A 66 13.19 8.20 18.05
N GLN A 67 13.78 7.63 17.00
CA GLN A 67 13.09 6.73 16.10
C GLN A 67 13.08 5.31 16.67
N VAL A 68 11.89 4.75 16.82
CA VAL A 68 11.70 3.37 17.26
C VAL A 68 11.10 2.58 16.10
N ASN A 69 11.84 1.57 15.64
CA ASN A 69 11.34 0.63 14.65
C ASN A 69 10.66 -0.52 15.38
N LEU A 70 9.50 -0.94 14.89
CA LEU A 70 8.72 -2.05 15.43
C LEU A 70 9.13 -3.39 14.80
N PHE A 71 10.10 -3.37 13.89
CA PHE A 71 10.69 -4.55 13.28
C PHE A 71 12.22 -4.40 13.25
N ARG A 72 12.93 -5.46 13.63
CA ARG A 72 14.39 -5.53 13.62
C ARG A 72 14.81 -6.69 12.71
N GLN A 73 15.85 -6.45 11.92
CA GLN A 73 16.48 -7.51 11.16
C GLN A 73 17.52 -8.17 12.05
N ARG A 74 17.34 -9.45 12.35
CA ARG A 74 18.30 -10.28 13.06
C ARG A 74 19.03 -11.14 12.04
N GLU A 75 20.35 -11.05 12.04
CA GLU A 75 21.16 -12.01 11.30
C GLU A 75 21.21 -13.30 12.11
N ASP A 76 20.67 -14.37 11.55
CA ASP A 76 20.81 -15.69 12.15
C ASP A 76 22.27 -16.15 12.08
N LYS A 77 22.64 -17.17 12.87
CA LYS A 77 23.99 -17.76 12.85
C LYS A 77 24.47 -18.25 11.47
N PHE A 78 23.55 -18.34 10.51
CA PHE A 78 23.78 -18.72 9.11
C PHE A 78 23.76 -17.54 8.13
N GLY A 79 23.79 -16.29 8.60
CA GLY A 79 23.80 -15.09 7.75
C GLY A 79 22.49 -14.82 7.02
N ARG A 80 21.41 -15.52 7.36
CA ARG A 80 20.07 -15.22 6.85
C ARG A 80 19.49 -14.09 7.68
N ALA A 81 19.14 -13.01 7.02
CA ALA A 81 18.57 -11.85 7.66
C ALA A 81 17.06 -12.08 7.85
N ALA A 82 16.66 -12.55 9.02
CA ALA A 82 15.27 -12.75 9.40
C ALA A 82 14.71 -11.45 10.01
N MET A 83 13.50 -11.06 9.63
CA MET A 83 12.83 -9.89 10.22
C MET A 83 11.97 -10.36 11.39
N GLU A 84 12.27 -9.86 12.60
CA GLU A 84 11.49 -10.11 13.81
C GLU A 84 10.75 -8.83 14.24
N ALA A 85 9.54 -9.00 14.75
CA ALA A 85 8.84 -7.89 15.40
C ALA A 85 9.58 -7.52 16.69
N VAL A 86 9.71 -6.21 16.93
CA VAL A 86 10.36 -5.67 18.12
C VAL A 86 9.34 -5.68 19.24
N GLY A 87 9.56 -6.60 20.17
CA GLY A 87 8.68 -6.86 21.30
C GLY A 87 7.66 -7.97 21.04
N GLY A 88 7.01 -8.41 22.11
CA GLY A 88 5.98 -9.46 22.06
C GLY A 88 6.02 -10.44 23.24
N GLY A 89 6.94 -10.28 24.19
CA GLY A 89 6.96 -11.05 25.43
C GLY A 89 5.99 -10.54 26.52
N GLY A 90 5.12 -9.57 26.18
CA GLY A 90 4.11 -9.03 27.08
C GLY A 90 4.70 -8.26 28.25
N VAL A 91 4.21 -8.52 29.47
CA VAL A 91 4.57 -7.77 30.69
C VAL A 91 6.06 -7.87 31.05
N ASN A 92 6.73 -8.95 30.65
CA ASN A 92 8.14 -9.18 30.98
C ASN A 92 9.11 -8.56 29.96
N ASP A 93 8.59 -8.02 28.86
CA ASP A 93 9.38 -7.57 27.72
C ASP A 93 9.38 -6.04 27.65
N MET A 94 10.37 -5.45 28.31
CA MET A 94 10.61 -4.01 28.31
C MET A 94 11.85 -3.68 27.49
N ILE A 95 11.63 -2.97 26.39
CA ILE A 95 12.66 -2.60 25.41
C ILE A 95 13.27 -1.28 25.82
N ARG A 96 14.56 -1.30 26.13
CA ARG A 96 15.31 -0.09 26.51
C ARG A 96 15.92 0.55 25.27
N ILE A 97 15.35 1.67 24.86
CA ILE A 97 15.85 2.47 23.74
C ILE A 97 17.20 3.07 24.14
N ASN A 98 18.22 2.85 23.31
CA ASN A 98 19.65 3.19 23.46
C ASN A 98 20.56 2.15 24.11
N ASP A 99 20.05 1.13 24.82
CA ASP A 99 20.90 0.16 25.53
C ASP A 99 21.33 -1.03 24.65
N GLU A 100 20.47 -1.51 23.74
CA GLU A 100 20.73 -2.74 22.99
C GLU A 100 21.80 -2.62 21.90
N ASP A 101 21.92 -1.44 21.28
CA ASP A 101 22.94 -1.13 20.28
C ASP A 101 23.16 0.40 20.24
N PRO A 102 24.18 0.91 20.95
CA PRO A 102 24.46 2.34 21.03
C PRO A 102 24.77 2.99 19.68
N GLN A 103 25.27 2.23 18.70
CA GLN A 103 25.61 2.77 17.38
C GLN A 103 24.36 2.88 16.51
N ALA A 104 23.50 1.86 16.51
CA ALA A 104 22.22 1.94 15.83
C ALA A 104 21.28 2.97 16.49
N ALA A 105 21.36 3.12 17.82
CA ALA A 105 20.64 4.13 18.57
C ALA A 105 21.03 5.56 18.17
N LYS A 106 22.33 5.86 18.06
CA LYS A 106 22.80 7.17 17.56
C LYS A 106 22.34 7.46 16.13
N LYS A 107 22.33 6.46 15.26
CA LYS A 107 21.78 6.61 13.90
C LYS A 107 20.29 6.92 13.90
N ARG A 108 19.55 6.46 14.91
CA ARG A 108 18.10 6.65 15.09
C ARG A 108 17.72 7.85 15.95
N LEU A 109 18.71 8.68 16.31
CA LEU A 109 18.50 9.88 17.09
C LEU A 109 18.55 11.12 16.19
N ILE A 110 17.48 11.92 16.20
CA ILE A 110 17.44 13.23 15.56
C ILE A 110 17.58 14.28 16.64
N SER A 111 18.62 15.11 16.54
CA SER A 111 18.84 16.23 17.46
C SER A 111 18.34 17.52 16.83
N VAL A 112 17.32 18.13 17.43
CA VAL A 112 16.73 19.41 17.00
C VAL A 112 17.42 20.58 17.71
N GLY A 113 17.94 20.35 18.92
CA GLY A 113 18.61 21.36 19.74
C GLY A 113 17.68 22.43 20.34
N GLN A 114 16.36 22.27 20.18
CA GLN A 114 15.33 23.13 20.74
C GLN A 114 14.20 22.27 21.30
N PRO A 115 13.46 22.74 22.32
CA PRO A 115 12.33 22.00 22.86
C PRO A 115 11.27 21.72 21.79
N VAL A 116 11.00 20.44 21.56
CA VAL A 116 9.99 19.97 20.61
C VAL A 116 8.64 19.95 21.30
N THR A 117 7.67 20.62 20.70
CA THR A 117 6.32 20.76 21.26
C THR A 117 5.30 19.87 20.55
N THR A 118 5.43 19.70 19.24
CA THR A 118 4.52 18.87 18.44
C THR A 118 5.24 18.25 17.25
N MET A 119 4.76 17.10 16.79
CA MET A 119 5.29 16.40 15.62
C MET A 119 4.16 15.87 14.73
N SER A 120 4.39 15.79 13.42
CA SER A 120 3.47 15.15 12.47
C SER A 120 4.27 14.47 11.37
N ILE A 121 3.82 13.29 10.93
CA ILE A 121 4.41 12.58 9.78
C ILE A 121 3.59 12.92 8.53
N SER A 122 4.24 13.03 7.37
CA SER A 122 3.55 13.19 6.09
C SER A 122 2.71 11.98 5.74
N LEU A 123 1.66 12.15 4.93
CA LEU A 123 0.82 11.01 4.53
C LEU A 123 1.57 9.92 3.75
N THR A 124 2.70 10.27 3.13
CA THR A 124 3.59 9.34 2.42
C THR A 124 4.62 8.67 3.32
N SER A 125 4.63 9.01 4.62
CA SER A 125 5.57 8.49 5.62
C SER A 125 7.05 8.70 5.27
N SER A 126 7.33 9.75 4.49
CA SER A 126 8.69 10.08 4.03
C SER A 126 9.27 11.27 4.79
N LEU A 127 8.41 12.17 5.26
CA LEU A 127 8.83 13.41 5.93
C LEU A 127 8.28 13.47 7.34
N LEU A 128 9.12 13.92 8.26
CA LEU A 128 8.75 14.24 9.64
C LEU A 128 8.76 15.76 9.82
N LEU A 129 7.64 16.32 10.26
CA LEU A 129 7.50 17.71 10.63
C LEU A 129 7.59 17.84 12.14
N VAL A 130 8.44 18.76 12.59
CA VAL A 130 8.72 19.02 14.00
C VAL A 130 8.48 20.48 14.27
N GLY A 131 7.56 20.77 15.18
CA GLY A 131 7.29 22.11 15.70
C GLY A 131 8.07 22.33 16.99
N THR A 132 8.80 23.44 17.07
CA THR A 132 9.55 23.82 18.27
C THR A 132 8.85 24.92 19.06
N ALA A 133 9.24 25.05 20.32
CA ALA A 133 8.76 26.12 21.19
C ALA A 133 9.19 27.53 20.72
N THR A 134 10.24 27.63 19.91
CA THR A 134 10.74 28.92 19.38
C THR A 134 10.02 29.37 18.11
N GLY A 135 9.09 28.57 17.58
CA GLY A 135 8.33 28.89 16.38
C GLY A 135 8.98 28.45 15.07
N HIS A 136 9.94 27.52 15.15
CA HIS A 136 10.49 26.87 13.96
C HIS A 136 9.71 25.60 13.65
N ILE A 137 9.48 25.38 12.35
CA ILE A 137 8.97 24.10 11.85
C ILE A 137 10.08 23.48 11.02
N HIS A 138 10.66 22.41 11.53
CA HIS A 138 11.69 21.64 10.86
C HIS A 138 11.04 20.49 10.07
N THR A 139 11.49 20.29 8.84
CA THR A 139 11.11 19.15 8.00
C THR A 139 12.32 18.25 7.86
N TYR A 140 12.22 17.04 8.41
CA TYR A 140 13.24 16.00 8.31
C TYR A 140 12.82 14.94 7.30
N ASP A 141 13.80 14.36 6.62
CA ASP A 141 13.61 13.12 5.88
C ASP A 141 13.70 11.91 6.83
N ILE A 142 12.74 11.01 6.76
CA ILE A 142 12.67 9.83 7.65
C ILE A 142 13.72 8.80 7.27
N ALA A 143 14.13 8.69 6.00
CA ALA A 143 15.12 7.69 5.59
C ALA A 143 16.56 8.09 5.98
N SER A 144 16.90 9.36 5.79
CA SER A 144 18.26 9.89 6.02
C SER A 144 18.45 10.65 7.34
N HIS A 145 17.36 10.98 8.04
CA HIS A 145 17.34 11.83 9.24
C HIS A 145 17.90 13.24 9.01
N GLN A 146 18.01 13.67 7.75
CA GLN A 146 18.54 14.98 7.41
C GLN A 146 17.46 16.05 7.52
N LEU A 147 17.84 17.22 8.01
CA LEU A 147 17.01 18.41 8.00
C LEU A 147 16.91 18.94 6.57
N LEU A 148 15.76 18.76 5.93
CA LEU A 148 15.52 19.23 4.56
C LEU A 148 15.17 20.72 4.52
N ARG A 149 14.36 21.19 5.47
CA ARG A 149 13.84 22.55 5.46
C ARG A 149 13.53 23.05 6.86
N THR A 150 13.74 24.35 7.07
CA THR A 150 13.27 25.06 8.24
C THR A 150 12.34 26.18 7.83
N LEU A 151 11.09 26.12 8.27
CA LEU A 151 10.13 27.21 8.14
C LEU A 151 10.24 28.08 9.40
N SER A 152 10.45 29.37 9.21
CA SER A 152 10.67 30.32 10.31
C SER A 152 9.66 31.47 10.32
N THR A 153 8.53 31.28 9.65
CA THR A 153 7.42 32.25 9.57
C THR A 153 6.84 32.60 10.94
N HIS A 154 6.94 31.68 11.90
CA HIS A 154 6.29 31.81 13.22
C HIS A 154 7.29 32.06 14.36
N LYS A 155 8.49 32.58 14.07
CA LYS A 155 9.52 32.89 15.08
C LYS A 155 8.92 33.64 16.27
N GLY A 156 9.19 33.14 17.48
CA GLY A 156 8.72 33.73 18.74
C GLY A 156 7.33 33.26 19.19
N MET A 157 6.62 32.46 18.40
CA MET A 157 5.37 31.80 18.80
C MET A 157 5.61 30.30 19.05
N VAL A 158 4.99 29.76 20.09
CA VAL A 158 5.03 28.31 20.35
C VAL A 158 4.12 27.59 19.35
N ILE A 159 4.67 26.62 18.62
CA ILE A 159 3.86 25.78 17.73
C ILE A 159 3.12 24.74 18.59
N THR A 160 1.80 24.86 18.68
CA THR A 160 0.98 23.99 19.54
C THR A 160 0.46 22.75 18.81
N HIS A 161 0.17 22.87 17.52
CA HIS A 161 -0.39 21.79 16.73
C HIS A 161 0.14 21.82 15.30
N LEU A 162 0.50 20.65 14.78
CA LEU A 162 0.87 20.44 13.39
C LEU A 162 0.08 19.27 12.84
N MET A 163 -0.44 19.44 11.63
CA MET A 163 -1.14 18.39 10.89
C MET A 163 -0.74 18.48 9.42
N THR A 164 -0.50 17.34 8.80
CA THR A 164 -0.35 17.26 7.34
C THR A 164 -1.66 16.88 6.69
N LEU A 165 -2.04 17.63 5.67
CA LEU A 165 -3.22 17.35 4.85
C LEU A 165 -2.77 17.11 3.41
N LEU A 166 -3.50 16.24 2.70
CA LEU A 166 -3.40 16.20 1.26
C LEU A 166 -3.81 17.56 0.72
N ARG A 167 -3.03 18.09 -0.22
CA ARG A 167 -3.37 19.34 -0.89
C ARG A 167 -4.77 19.17 -1.51
N PRO A 168 -5.76 19.95 -1.07
CA PRO A 168 -7.08 19.90 -1.68
C PRO A 168 -6.96 20.31 -3.16
N PRO A 169 -7.68 19.63 -4.07
CA PRO A 169 -7.65 19.99 -5.49
C PRO A 169 -8.14 21.42 -5.75
N ASP A 170 -8.93 21.96 -4.82
CA ASP A 170 -9.54 23.30 -4.90
C ASP A 170 -8.62 24.42 -4.41
N LEU A 171 -7.46 24.09 -3.80
CA LEU A 171 -6.51 25.09 -3.32
C LEU A 171 -5.60 25.57 -4.47
N VAL A 172 -6.23 26.22 -5.46
CA VAL A 172 -5.58 26.89 -6.59
C VAL A 172 -4.96 28.19 -6.10
N GLY A 173 -3.66 28.42 -6.37
CA GLY A 173 -3.02 29.73 -6.14
C GLY A 173 -1.72 29.77 -5.34
N HIS A 174 -1.21 28.66 -4.78
CA HIS A 174 0.13 28.65 -4.16
C HIS A 174 1.16 27.86 -4.98
N VAL A 175 1.93 28.65 -5.75
CA VAL A 175 3.26 28.44 -6.34
C VAL A 175 3.73 26.98 -6.48
N SER A 176 3.50 26.41 -7.67
CA SER A 176 4.44 25.41 -8.20
C SER A 176 5.71 26.16 -8.58
N LEU A 177 6.82 25.95 -7.85
CA LEU A 177 8.14 26.51 -8.18
C LEU A 177 8.77 25.87 -9.44
N THR A 178 8.08 24.92 -10.08
CA THR A 178 8.40 24.45 -11.43
C THR A 178 7.82 25.41 -12.44
N LEU A 179 8.63 26.41 -12.78
CA LEU A 179 8.43 27.39 -13.84
C LEU A 179 8.41 26.70 -15.21
N ALA A 180 7.30 26.06 -15.58
CA ALA A 180 6.95 25.81 -16.96
C ALA A 180 5.78 26.74 -17.30
N ALA A 181 6.11 27.90 -17.87
CA ALA A 181 5.13 28.85 -18.34
C ALA A 181 4.25 28.21 -19.42
N GLY A 182 2.94 28.13 -19.20
CA GLY A 182 1.99 27.88 -20.30
C GLY A 182 0.88 26.85 -20.06
N THR A 183 0.76 26.20 -18.91
CA THR A 183 -0.39 25.31 -18.65
C THR A 183 -1.55 26.08 -18.00
N GLU A 184 -2.58 26.36 -18.79
CA GLU A 184 -3.87 26.84 -18.29
C GLU A 184 -4.42 25.84 -17.26
N THR A 185 -4.38 26.22 -15.98
CA THR A 185 -5.04 25.45 -14.93
C THR A 185 -6.54 25.67 -15.08
N LYS A 186 -7.27 24.69 -15.63
CA LYS A 186 -8.73 24.66 -15.57
C LYS A 186 -9.16 24.75 -14.11
N GLU A 187 -9.63 25.91 -13.70
CA GLU A 187 -10.22 26.14 -12.38
C GLU A 187 -11.42 25.20 -12.23
N VAL A 188 -11.37 24.31 -11.24
CA VAL A 188 -12.51 23.47 -10.89
C VAL A 188 -13.50 24.35 -10.12
N PRO A 189 -14.72 24.58 -10.62
CA PRO A 189 -15.67 25.43 -9.93
C PRO A 189 -16.12 24.78 -8.62
N VAL A 190 -15.71 25.37 -7.49
CA VAL A 190 -16.07 24.92 -6.15
C VAL A 190 -17.56 25.20 -5.91
N ARG A 191 -18.35 24.16 -5.67
CA ARG A 191 -19.76 24.30 -5.30
C ARG A 191 -19.89 24.48 -3.79
N PRO A 192 -20.67 25.45 -3.29
CA PRO A 192 -20.93 25.60 -1.86
C PRO A 192 -21.53 24.32 -1.28
N ILE A 193 -20.96 23.83 -0.18
CA ILE A 193 -21.53 22.70 0.57
C ILE A 193 -22.73 23.23 1.34
N ALA A 194 -23.94 22.88 0.89
CA ALA A 194 -25.16 23.22 1.62
C ALA A 194 -25.21 22.44 2.95
N PRO A 195 -25.57 23.09 4.08
CA PRO A 195 -25.74 22.42 5.37
C PRO A 195 -26.68 21.22 5.26
N PHE A 196 -26.35 20.13 5.93
CA PHE A 196 -27.16 18.91 5.89
C PHE A 196 -28.50 19.14 6.61
N GLN A 197 -29.54 19.50 5.86
CA GLN A 197 -30.88 19.70 6.40
C GLN A 197 -31.50 18.32 6.69
N ARG A 198 -31.95 18.06 7.93
CA ARG A 198 -32.69 16.83 8.27
C ARG A 198 -34.03 16.85 7.54
N MET A 199 -34.09 16.17 6.40
CA MET A 199 -35.28 16.17 5.54
C MET A 199 -36.35 15.23 6.09
N ARG A 200 -37.34 15.80 6.77
CA ARG A 200 -38.62 15.13 7.04
C ARG A 200 -39.57 15.22 5.84
N ASP A 201 -39.35 16.17 4.92
CA ASP A 201 -40.18 16.41 3.74
C ASP A 201 -39.60 15.82 2.44
N ALA A 202 -40.43 15.08 1.70
CA ALA A 202 -40.08 14.45 0.42
C ALA A 202 -39.75 15.47 -0.69
N LYS A 203 -40.36 16.66 -0.66
CA LYS A 203 -40.14 17.70 -1.68
C LYS A 203 -38.77 18.38 -1.57
N ALA A 204 -38.22 18.45 -0.37
CA ALA A 204 -36.84 18.88 -0.15
C ALA A 204 -35.85 17.81 -0.61
N ARG A 205 -36.24 16.53 -0.55
CA ARG A 205 -35.40 15.37 -0.93
C ARG A 205 -35.04 15.38 -2.40
N ASP A 206 -36.00 15.69 -3.27
CA ASP A 206 -35.79 15.76 -4.72
C ASP A 206 -34.94 16.98 -5.14
N LEU A 207 -34.92 18.04 -4.31
CA LEU A 207 -34.07 19.22 -4.53
C LEU A 207 -32.63 19.01 -4.02
N HIS A 208 -32.46 18.20 -2.96
CA HIS A 208 -31.16 17.85 -2.37
C HIS A 208 -30.54 16.59 -2.97
N GLU A 209 -31.29 15.82 -3.77
CA GLU A 209 -30.71 14.78 -4.61
C GLU A 209 -29.77 15.47 -5.58
N ALA A 210 -28.47 15.23 -5.39
CA ALA A 210 -27.46 15.66 -6.32
C ALA A 210 -27.73 14.95 -7.66
N LYS A 211 -28.54 15.59 -8.53
CA LYS A 211 -28.55 15.27 -9.95
C LYS A 211 -27.13 15.46 -10.41
N ARG A 212 -26.42 14.34 -10.55
CA ARG A 212 -25.17 14.22 -11.30
C ARG A 212 -25.35 15.11 -12.53
N PRO A 213 -24.49 16.11 -12.76
CA PRO A 213 -24.64 16.95 -13.94
C PRO A 213 -24.76 16.02 -15.14
N PRO A 214 -25.68 16.28 -16.10
CA PRO A 214 -25.73 15.46 -17.30
C PRO A 214 -24.32 15.44 -17.85
N ALA A 215 -23.73 14.25 -17.93
CA ALA A 215 -22.39 14.09 -18.48
C ALA A 215 -22.40 14.86 -19.79
N GLY A 216 -21.61 15.95 -19.87
CA GLY A 216 -21.75 16.94 -20.93
C GLY A 216 -21.79 16.25 -22.28
N ALA A 217 -22.50 16.79 -23.27
CA ALA A 217 -22.72 16.15 -24.57
C ALA A 217 -21.46 15.50 -25.18
N ALA A 218 -20.26 16.02 -24.89
CA ALA A 218 -18.96 15.44 -25.24
C ALA A 218 -18.67 14.06 -24.60
N ALA A 219 -19.05 13.82 -23.34
CA ALA A 219 -18.91 12.53 -22.68
C ALA A 219 -19.92 11.51 -23.23
N GLN A 220 -21.15 11.93 -23.52
CA GLN A 220 -22.15 11.06 -24.18
C GLN A 220 -21.73 10.69 -25.60
N ALA A 221 -21.16 11.64 -26.36
CA ALA A 221 -20.60 11.37 -27.69
C ALA A 221 -19.43 10.35 -27.63
N ARG A 222 -18.54 10.49 -26.65
CA ARG A 222 -17.44 9.52 -26.43
C ARG A 222 -17.95 8.14 -25.98
N VAL A 223 -19.03 8.08 -25.20
CA VAL A 223 -19.64 6.80 -24.82
C VAL A 223 -20.21 6.11 -26.05
N LEU A 224 -20.92 6.82 -26.93
CA LEU A 224 -21.44 6.26 -28.18
C LEU A 224 -20.33 5.80 -29.13
N GLU A 225 -19.25 6.57 -29.23
CA GLU A 225 -18.07 6.20 -30.04
C GLU A 225 -17.39 4.95 -29.48
N LEU A 226 -17.20 4.87 -28.16
CA LEU A 226 -16.62 3.69 -27.50
C LEU A 226 -17.54 2.47 -27.60
N GLU A 227 -18.86 2.63 -27.51
CA GLU A 227 -19.83 1.55 -27.70
C GLU A 227 -19.80 1.01 -29.13
N ALA A 228 -19.66 1.89 -30.13
CA ALA A 228 -19.49 1.49 -31.53
C ALA A 228 -18.17 0.72 -31.74
N GLU A 229 -17.07 1.16 -31.12
CA GLU A 229 -15.79 0.47 -31.23
C GLU A 229 -15.80 -0.89 -30.50
N VAL A 230 -16.47 -0.99 -29.35
CA VAL A 230 -16.68 -2.27 -28.66
C VAL A 230 -17.50 -3.24 -29.53
N ALA A 231 -18.53 -2.75 -30.24
CA ALA A 231 -19.30 -3.56 -31.16
C ALA A 231 -18.43 -4.08 -32.33
N ARG A 232 -17.59 -3.20 -32.91
CA ARG A 232 -16.65 -3.56 -33.98
C ARG A 232 -15.62 -4.59 -33.52
N LEU A 233 -15.02 -4.40 -32.35
CA LEU A 233 -14.05 -5.33 -31.78
C LEU A 233 -14.68 -6.69 -31.46
N ARG A 234 -15.94 -6.72 -31.01
CA ARG A 234 -16.67 -7.99 -30.79
C ARG A 234 -16.92 -8.73 -32.10
N GLU A 235 -17.26 -8.03 -33.18
CA GLU A 235 -17.41 -8.65 -34.49
C GLU A 235 -16.08 -9.22 -35.00
N GLN A 236 -14.99 -8.48 -34.84
CA GLN A 236 -13.65 -8.95 -35.20
C GLN A 236 -13.22 -10.17 -34.38
N LEU A 237 -13.50 -10.17 -33.07
CA LEU A 237 -13.25 -11.32 -32.21
C LEU A 237 -14.07 -12.54 -32.63
N GLY A 238 -15.34 -12.33 -33.04
CA GLY A 238 -16.19 -13.38 -33.58
C GLY A 238 -15.63 -14.00 -34.86
N LYS A 239 -15.15 -13.16 -35.79
CA LYS A 239 -14.47 -13.62 -37.03
C LYS A 239 -13.18 -14.37 -36.71
N ALA A 240 -12.35 -13.83 -35.82
CA ALA A 240 -11.09 -14.46 -35.41
C ALA A 240 -11.33 -15.81 -34.72
N LYS A 241 -12.33 -15.89 -33.85
CA LYS A 241 -12.73 -17.14 -33.21
C LYS A 241 -13.24 -18.15 -34.24
N GLY A 242 -14.08 -17.73 -35.19
CA GLY A 242 -14.55 -18.62 -36.27
C GLY A 242 -13.42 -19.15 -37.16
N MET A 243 -12.43 -18.32 -37.50
CA MET A 243 -11.23 -18.78 -38.21
C MET A 243 -10.40 -19.74 -37.36
N ASN A 244 -10.31 -19.51 -36.05
CA ASN A 244 -9.58 -20.40 -35.15
C ASN A 244 -10.30 -21.76 -35.03
N ASP A 245 -11.63 -21.76 -34.94
CA ASP A 245 -12.44 -22.98 -34.88
C ASP A 245 -12.31 -23.80 -36.17
N THR A 246 -12.35 -23.15 -37.35
CA THR A 246 -12.13 -23.85 -38.63
C THR A 246 -10.71 -24.37 -38.77
N MET A 247 -9.70 -23.59 -38.38
CA MET A 247 -8.31 -24.06 -38.37
C MET A 247 -8.13 -25.24 -37.43
N TRP A 248 -8.70 -25.18 -36.21
CA TRP A 248 -8.68 -26.29 -35.26
C TRP A 248 -9.34 -27.55 -35.83
N GLU A 249 -10.52 -27.45 -36.43
CA GLU A 249 -11.15 -28.59 -37.09
C GLU A 249 -10.27 -29.18 -38.19
N THR A 250 -9.62 -28.34 -38.99
CA THR A 250 -8.78 -28.77 -40.11
C THR A 250 -7.52 -29.49 -39.58
N VAL A 251 -6.86 -28.92 -38.58
CA VAL A 251 -5.69 -29.50 -37.91
C VAL A 251 -6.06 -30.80 -37.21
N VAL A 252 -7.20 -30.85 -36.50
CA VAL A 252 -7.67 -32.08 -35.85
C VAL A 252 -8.01 -33.15 -36.89
N LYS A 253 -8.68 -32.80 -38.00
CA LYS A 253 -8.96 -33.74 -39.10
C LYS A 253 -7.67 -34.28 -39.72
N GLN A 254 -6.65 -33.43 -39.91
CA GLN A 254 -5.32 -33.84 -40.39
C GLN A 254 -4.63 -34.78 -39.40
N ILE A 255 -4.59 -34.45 -38.11
CA ILE A 255 -3.99 -35.31 -37.08
C ILE A 255 -4.72 -36.67 -37.00
N VAL A 256 -6.05 -36.67 -37.11
CA VAL A 256 -6.85 -37.91 -37.12
C VAL A 256 -6.57 -38.73 -38.38
N HIS A 257 -6.43 -38.09 -39.55
CA HIS A 257 -6.01 -38.79 -40.78
C HIS A 257 -4.60 -39.34 -40.67
N GLU A 258 -3.62 -38.54 -40.22
CA GLU A 258 -2.25 -39.01 -39.99
C GLU A 258 -2.20 -40.17 -38.99
N LYS A 259 -3.04 -40.15 -37.95
CA LYS A 259 -3.14 -41.24 -36.98
C LYS A 259 -3.79 -42.48 -37.60
N LYS A 260 -4.80 -42.31 -38.46
CA LYS A 260 -5.44 -43.41 -39.20
C LYS A 260 -4.50 -44.04 -40.23
N ASP A 261 -3.72 -43.22 -40.93
CA ASP A 261 -2.71 -43.66 -41.91
C ASP A 261 -1.54 -44.35 -41.21
N LYS A 262 -1.10 -43.86 -40.04
CA LYS A 262 -0.12 -44.56 -39.18
C LYS A 262 -0.66 -45.89 -38.66
N VAL A 263 -1.94 -45.97 -38.27
CA VAL A 263 -2.55 -47.24 -37.83
C VAL A 263 -2.75 -48.21 -38.99
N ALA A 264 -3.09 -47.73 -40.20
CA ALA A 264 -3.18 -48.58 -41.39
C ALA A 264 -1.81 -49.09 -41.86
N ALA A 265 -0.77 -48.25 -41.78
CA ALA A 265 0.61 -48.64 -42.07
C ALA A 265 1.16 -49.64 -41.03
N ASN A 266 0.81 -49.49 -39.75
CA ASN A 266 1.24 -50.40 -38.68
C ASN A 266 0.39 -51.69 -38.62
N GLY A 267 -0.85 -51.67 -39.13
CA GLY A 267 -1.75 -52.82 -39.23
C GLY A 267 -1.52 -53.73 -40.44
N GLN A 268 -0.56 -53.41 -41.31
CA GLN A 268 -0.09 -54.28 -42.40
C GLN A 268 1.37 -54.74 -42.21
N ALA A 269 1.97 -54.51 -41.02
CA ALA A 269 3.37 -54.83 -40.75
C ALA A 269 3.63 -55.65 -39.46
N GLU A 270 2.61 -56.29 -38.88
CA GLU A 270 2.75 -57.34 -37.87
C GLU A 270 1.81 -58.52 -38.17
N GLU A 271 2.09 -59.24 -39.27
CA GLU A 271 1.94 -60.71 -39.21
C GLU A 271 3.22 -61.24 -38.56
N ASP A 272 3.12 -61.57 -37.27
CA ASP A 272 4.19 -62.26 -36.53
C ASP A 272 4.44 -63.65 -37.16
N PRO A 273 5.66 -63.94 -37.65
CA PRO A 273 5.99 -65.23 -38.27
C PRO A 273 5.89 -66.44 -37.31
N GLU A 274 5.59 -66.26 -36.02
CA GLU A 274 5.41 -67.38 -35.07
C GLU A 274 3.98 -67.98 -35.02
N GLU A 275 2.93 -67.29 -35.48
CA GLU A 275 1.56 -67.85 -35.51
C GLU A 275 1.25 -68.65 -36.79
N ALA A 276 1.94 -68.35 -37.90
CA ALA A 276 1.87 -69.11 -39.16
C ALA A 276 2.53 -70.50 -39.05
N VAL A 277 3.51 -70.67 -38.16
CA VAL A 277 4.19 -71.97 -37.91
C VAL A 277 3.37 -72.88 -36.99
N ARG A 278 2.53 -72.32 -36.10
CA ARG A 278 1.58 -73.11 -35.27
C ARG A 278 0.38 -73.62 -36.05
N ARG A 279 -0.08 -72.91 -37.09
CA ARG A 279 -1.16 -73.40 -37.97
C ARG A 279 -0.74 -74.49 -38.95
N LYS A 280 0.53 -74.55 -39.37
CA LYS A 280 1.04 -75.61 -40.29
C LYS A 280 1.50 -76.92 -39.60
N LYS A 281 1.52 -76.99 -38.27
CA LYS A 281 1.87 -78.22 -37.50
C LYS A 281 0.69 -78.97 -36.88
N ARG A 282 -0.56 -78.54 -37.13
CA ARG A 282 -1.79 -79.30 -36.82
C ARG A 282 -2.41 -80.03 -38.02
N GLY A 283 -1.70 -80.09 -39.15
CA GLY A 283 -2.13 -80.79 -40.36
C GLY A 283 -1.05 -81.73 -40.87
N ARG A 284 -0.61 -82.69 -40.04
CA ARG A 284 0.11 -83.88 -40.50
C ARG A 284 -0.11 -85.05 -39.53
N THR A 285 -1.27 -85.66 -39.67
CA THR A 285 -1.50 -87.11 -39.60
C THR A 285 -2.39 -87.44 -40.78
#